data_AF-A0A7V0RKE7-F1
#
_entry.id   AF-A0A7V0RKE7-F1
#
_cell.length_a   1.000
_cell.length_b   1.000
_cell.length_c   1.000
_cell.angle_alpha   90.00
_cell.angle_beta   90.00
_cell.angle_gamma   90.00
#
_symmetry.space_group_name_H-M   'P 1'
#
loop_
_entity.id
_entity.type
_entity.pdbx_description
1 polymer ?
#
loop_
_entity_poly.entity_id
_entity_poly.type
_entity_poly.pdbx_seq_one_letter_code
_entity_poly.pdbx_strand_id
1 'polypeptide(L)' 'MAALPEMEAHHISPITGEDNFAAGGRRGGKGAARNAADPSTWGKVPRNAPCPCGSGKKYKRCHGQFN' A
#
# COMPACT_ATOMS: atom_id res chain seq x y z
N MET A 1 12.60 21.84 -35.78
CA MET A 1 12.51 21.95 -34.30
C MET A 1 12.83 20.57 -33.77
N ALA A 2 14.08 20.32 -33.37
CA ALA A 2 14.45 19.00 -32.86
C ALA A 2 13.71 18.76 -31.54
N ALA A 3 12.89 17.71 -31.48
CA ALA A 3 12.28 17.27 -30.24
C ALA A 3 13.41 16.89 -29.26
N LEU A 4 13.42 17.50 -28.09
CA LEU A 4 14.38 17.16 -27.05
C LEU A 4 14.16 15.70 -26.63
N PRO A 5 15.24 14.95 -26.34
CA PRO A 5 15.14 13.55 -25.94
C PRO A 5 14.34 13.42 -24.63
N GLU A 6 13.61 12.31 -24.50
CA GLU A 6 12.87 11.98 -23.28
C GLU A 6 13.81 11.87 -22.07
N MET A 7 13.45 12.52 -20.97
CA MET A 7 14.22 12.48 -19.73
C MET A 7 13.76 11.30 -18.88
N GLU A 8 14.53 10.21 -18.88
CA GLU A 8 14.24 9.00 -18.12
C GLU A 8 14.81 9.06 -16.70
N ALA A 9 13.99 8.74 -15.70
CA ALA A 9 14.38 8.77 -14.29
C ALA A 9 14.97 7.43 -13.86
N HIS A 10 16.29 7.41 -13.64
CA HIS A 10 17.02 6.25 -13.12
C HIS A 10 17.47 6.47 -11.68
N HIS A 11 17.28 5.46 -10.81
CA HIS A 11 17.83 5.44 -9.45
C HIS A 11 18.55 4.12 -9.25
N ILE A 12 19.81 4.14 -9.66
CA ILE A 12 20.73 3.00 -9.63
C ILE A 12 21.31 2.86 -8.23
N SER A 13 21.18 1.66 -7.68
CA SER A 13 21.68 1.35 -6.33
C SER A 13 23.22 1.20 -6.34
N PRO A 14 23.96 1.87 -5.44
CA PRO A 14 25.43 1.89 -5.47
C PRO A 14 26.08 0.55 -5.04
N ILE A 15 25.31 -0.34 -4.43
CA ILE A 15 25.80 -1.64 -3.93
C ILE A 15 25.55 -2.79 -4.91
N THR A 16 24.55 -2.67 -5.78
CA THR A 16 24.02 -3.79 -6.59
C THR A 16 23.90 -3.44 -8.08
N GLY A 17 23.97 -2.16 -8.46
CA GLY A 17 23.92 -1.72 -9.86
C GLY A 17 22.54 -1.80 -10.51
N GLU A 18 21.52 -2.19 -9.75
CA GLU A 18 20.13 -2.36 -10.20
C GLU A 18 19.35 -1.05 -10.10
N ASP A 19 18.54 -0.78 -11.13
CA ASP A 19 17.66 0.38 -11.20
C ASP A 19 16.36 0.13 -10.41
N ASN A 20 16.14 0.95 -9.39
CA ASN A 20 15.01 0.80 -8.47
C ASN A 20 13.67 1.13 -9.12
N PHE A 21 13.65 1.93 -10.19
CA PHE A 21 12.43 2.33 -10.90
C PHE A 21 12.03 1.33 -12.00
N ALA A 22 12.98 0.60 -12.59
CA ALA A 22 12.76 -0.43 -13.60
C ALA A 22 11.96 -1.61 -13.05
N ALA A 23 12.17 -1.96 -11.77
CA ALA A 23 11.34 -2.91 -11.07
C ALA A 23 10.07 -2.20 -10.58
N GLY A 24 9.00 -2.19 -11.40
CA GLY A 24 7.67 -1.60 -11.14
C GLY A 24 6.90 -2.18 -9.92
N GLY A 25 7.56 -2.35 -8.79
CA GLY A 25 7.07 -2.91 -7.55
C GLY A 25 6.28 -1.88 -6.76
N ARG A 26 5.03 -1.67 -7.17
CA ARG A 26 3.99 -1.07 -6.32
C ARG A 26 4.04 -1.76 -4.94
N ARG A 27 4.50 -1.07 -3.90
CA ARG A 27 4.22 -1.43 -2.50
C ARG A 27 2.76 -1.10 -2.16
N GLY A 28 1.84 -1.59 -2.99
CA GLY A 28 0.42 -1.64 -2.69
C GLY A 28 0.18 -2.96 -1.97
N GLY A 29 0.17 -2.90 -0.64
CA GLY A 29 -0.10 -4.06 0.20
C GLY A 29 -1.32 -4.81 -0.31
N LYS A 30 -1.12 -6.06 -0.73
CA LYS A 30 -2.22 -6.99 -0.98
C LYS A 30 -2.95 -7.15 0.34
N GLY A 31 -4.06 -6.42 0.50
CA GLY A 31 -5.00 -6.70 1.55
C GLY A 31 -5.45 -8.13 1.33
N ALA A 32 -4.92 -9.06 2.13
CA ALA A 32 -5.46 -10.40 2.25
C ALA A 32 -6.99 -10.26 2.35
N ALA A 33 -7.73 -11.12 1.66
CA ALA A 33 -9.18 -11.12 1.63
C ALA A 33 -9.71 -11.38 3.06
N ARG A 34 -9.76 -10.31 3.85
CA ARG A 34 -10.31 -10.28 5.20
C ARG A 34 -11.81 -10.24 5.05
N ASN A 35 -12.52 -11.19 5.62
CA ASN A 35 -13.96 -11.26 5.50
C ASN A 35 -14.59 -10.07 6.23
N ALA A 36 -15.25 -9.16 5.52
CA ALA A 36 -15.82 -7.94 6.10
C ALA A 36 -16.85 -8.18 7.23
N ALA A 37 -17.44 -9.37 7.31
CA ALA A 37 -18.41 -9.73 8.33
C ALA A 37 -17.79 -10.34 9.60
N ASP A 38 -16.55 -10.84 9.52
CA ASP A 38 -15.92 -11.54 10.65
C ASP A 38 -14.63 -10.83 11.13
N PRO A 39 -14.67 -10.13 12.28
CA PRO A 39 -13.52 -9.40 12.80
C PRO A 39 -12.36 -10.28 13.29
N SER A 40 -12.63 -11.56 13.59
CA SER A 40 -11.60 -12.51 14.00
C SER A 40 -10.64 -12.84 12.85
N THR A 41 -11.15 -12.89 11.62
CA THR A 41 -10.33 -13.14 10.41
C THR A 41 -9.39 -11.99 10.02
N TRP A 42 -9.55 -10.80 10.61
CA TRP A 42 -8.81 -9.62 10.15
C TRP A 42 -7.35 -9.58 10.63
N GLY A 43 -7.05 -10.28 11.72
CA GLY A 43 -5.75 -10.27 12.38
C GLY A 43 -5.37 -8.87 12.88
N LYS A 44 -4.10 -8.49 12.72
CA LYS A 44 -3.61 -7.14 13.08
C LYS A 44 -4.03 -6.11 12.02
N VAL A 45 -5.15 -5.43 12.26
CA VAL A 45 -5.59 -4.28 11.45
C VAL A 45 -4.94 -2.99 11.96
N PRO A 46 -4.26 -2.21 11.10
CA PRO A 46 -3.72 -0.91 11.51
C PRO A 46 -4.85 0.03 11.95
N ARG A 47 -4.70 0.69 13.10
CA ARG A 47 -5.71 1.61 13.67
C ARG A 47 -6.13 2.74 12.72
N ASN A 48 -5.25 3.20 11.83
CA ASN A 48 -5.52 4.27 10.87
C ASN A 48 -5.98 3.78 9.48
N ALA A 49 -5.92 2.48 9.19
CA ALA A 49 -6.36 1.93 7.91
C ALA A 49 -7.90 2.01 7.76
N PRO A 50 -8.43 1.99 6.53
CA PRO A 50 -9.87 1.82 6.31
C PRO A 50 -10.35 0.54 6.98
N CYS A 51 -11.51 0.61 7.64
CA CYS A 51 -12.06 -0.51 8.36
C CYS A 51 -12.50 -1.60 7.36
N PRO A 52 -12.04 -2.85 7.53
CA PRO A 52 -12.37 -3.96 6.61
C PRO A 52 -13.86 -4.33 6.57
N CYS A 53 -14.70 -3.80 7.48
CA CYS A 53 -16.15 -3.99 7.43
C CYS A 53 -16.88 -3.21 6.32
N GLY A 54 -16.16 -2.39 5.53
CA GLY A 54 -16.75 -1.61 4.44
C GLY A 54 -17.46 -0.32 4.87
N SER A 55 -17.38 0.09 6.15
CA SER A 55 -18.03 1.30 6.65
C SER A 55 -17.44 2.63 6.15
N GLY A 56 -16.33 2.60 5.40
CA GLY A 56 -15.60 3.79 4.95
C GLY A 56 -14.87 4.56 6.07
N LYS A 57 -15.03 4.16 7.34
CA LYS A 57 -14.39 4.78 8.51
C LYS A 57 -13.02 4.13 8.77
N LYS A 58 -12.11 4.85 9.46
CA LYS A 58 -10.84 4.28 9.93
C LYS A 58 -11.09 3.20 11.00
N TYR A 59 -10.27 2.15 11.06
CA TYR A 59 -10.43 1.04 12.01
C TYR A 59 -10.62 1.52 13.46
N LYS A 60 -9.80 2.48 13.94
CA LYS A 60 -9.91 3.06 15.30
C LYS A 60 -11.19 3.85 15.59
N ARG A 61 -11.97 4.20 14.56
CA ARG A 61 -13.24 4.93 14.65
C ARG A 61 -14.45 4.04 14.33
N CYS A 62 -14.21 2.74 14.25
CA CYS A 62 -15.21 1.72 13.95
C CYS A 62 -14.92 0.54 14.90
N HIS A 63 -14.67 -0.67 14.40
CA HIS A 63 -14.44 -1.87 15.20
C HIS A 63 -13.16 -1.87 16.08
N GLY A 64 -12.23 -0.94 15.87
CA GLY A 64 -11.07 -0.72 16.74
C GLY A 64 -11.31 0.30 17.85
N GLN A 65 -12.54 0.80 18.02
CA GLN A 65 -12.95 1.74 19.05
C GLN A 65 -13.24 0.98 20.37
N PHE A 66 -12.23 0.29 20.88
CA PHE A 66 -12.17 -0.07 22.29
C PHE A 66 -11.25 0.93 22.97
N ASN A 67 -11.77 1.52 24.05
CA ASN A 67 -11.22 2.67 24.77
C ASN A 67 -9.86 2.32 25.39
#